data_AF-A0A498QPM0-F1
#
_entry.id   AF-A0A498QPM0-F1
#
_cell.length_a   1.000
_cell.length_b   1.000
_cell.length_c   1.000
_cell.angle_alpha   90.00
_cell.angle_beta   90.00
_cell.angle_gamma   90.00
#
_symmetry.space_group_name_H-M   'P 1'
#
loop_
_entity.id
_entity.type
_entity.pdbx_description
1 polymer ?
#
loop_
_entity_poly.entity_id
_entity_poly.type
_entity_poly.pdbx_seq_one_letter_code
_entity_poly.pdbx_strand_id
1 'polypeptide(L)'
;MTSSEPSFGASPKRSPAGKDADTAALSDALAVEHATIYGYGIVSALSPPSVNDLVVEALNQHRQRRDDVIAMLAARKVTAPVAAGGYQLPSDVGSAADAARLAARMENDGATAWRAVVEHAETADDRAFASTALTQSAVMAARWNKVLGAWPITASFPGGNE
;
A
#
# COMPACT_ATOMS: atom_id res chain seq x y z
N MET A 1 -19.54 -19.02 13.49
CA MET A 1 -18.22 -18.34 13.53
C MET A 1 -17.23 -19.28 12.86
N THR A 2 -16.95 -19.09 11.57
CA THR A 2 -15.98 -19.90 10.84
C THR A 2 -14.72 -19.07 10.68
N SER A 3 -13.72 -19.39 11.49
CA SER A 3 -12.37 -18.83 11.44
C SER A 3 -11.63 -19.45 10.26
N SER A 4 -10.98 -18.63 9.44
CA SER A 4 -10.14 -19.09 8.32
C SER A 4 -8.70 -18.66 8.58
N GLU A 5 -7.88 -19.55 9.13
CA GLU A 5 -6.43 -19.36 9.23
C GLU A 5 -5.75 -19.92 7.97
N PRO A 6 -4.72 -19.27 7.39
CA PRO A 6 -3.85 -19.90 6.42
C PRO A 6 -2.66 -20.60 7.11
N SER A 7 -2.59 -21.91 6.92
CA SER A 7 -1.46 -22.78 7.27
C SER A 7 -0.23 -22.47 6.41
N PHE A 8 0.94 -22.32 7.05
CA PHE A 8 2.24 -22.26 6.38
C PHE A 8 2.69 -23.66 5.95
N GLY A 9 2.56 -23.95 4.66
CA GLY A 9 3.01 -25.21 4.08
C GLY A 9 2.44 -25.45 2.70
N ALA A 10 2.90 -24.69 1.70
CA ALA A 10 2.63 -24.99 0.30
C ALA A 10 3.96 -25.12 -0.46
N SER A 11 4.15 -26.26 -1.13
CA SER A 11 5.19 -26.52 -2.12
C SER A 11 5.26 -25.40 -3.17
N PRO A 12 6.42 -25.15 -3.81
CA PRO A 12 6.59 -23.97 -4.65
C PRO A 12 5.70 -24.07 -5.88
N LYS A 13 4.60 -23.32 -5.88
CA LYS A 13 3.86 -23.01 -7.11
C LYS A 13 4.82 -22.25 -8.01
N ARG A 14 4.97 -22.70 -9.26
CA ARG A 14 5.72 -22.02 -10.32
C ARG A 14 5.40 -20.52 -10.24
N SER A 15 6.43 -19.68 -10.08
CA SER A 15 6.26 -18.24 -10.09
C SER A 15 5.53 -17.83 -11.37
N PRO A 16 4.48 -17.00 -11.30
CA PRO A 16 3.82 -16.50 -12.49
C PRO A 16 4.85 -15.78 -13.37
N ALA A 17 4.73 -15.90 -14.69
CA ALA A 17 5.67 -15.33 -15.65
C ALA A 17 4.93 -14.43 -16.65
N GLY A 18 5.58 -13.35 -17.10
CA GLY A 18 5.00 -12.38 -18.04
C GLY A 18 3.70 -11.76 -17.51
N LYS A 19 2.68 -11.68 -18.36
CA LYS A 19 1.35 -11.12 -18.08
C LYS A 19 0.67 -11.60 -16.79
N ASP A 20 0.91 -12.85 -16.38
CA ASP A 20 0.36 -13.37 -15.13
C ASP A 20 1.01 -12.70 -13.91
N ALA A 21 2.32 -12.40 -13.99
CA ALA A 21 3.04 -11.68 -12.94
C ALA A 21 2.65 -10.19 -12.90
N ASP A 22 2.47 -9.55 -14.06
CA ASP A 22 1.96 -8.17 -14.16
C ASP A 22 0.59 -8.05 -13.47
N THR A 23 -0.35 -8.93 -13.84
CA THR A 23 -1.70 -8.94 -13.28
C THR A 23 -1.72 -9.27 -11.79
N ALA A 24 -0.89 -10.22 -11.35
CA ALA A 24 -0.76 -10.56 -9.93
C ALA A 24 -0.22 -9.37 -9.13
N ALA A 25 0.87 -8.75 -9.56
CA ALA A 25 1.45 -7.59 -8.89
C ALA A 25 0.47 -6.41 -8.79
N LEU A 26 -0.27 -6.11 -9.87
CA LEU A 26 -1.27 -5.03 -9.86
C LEU A 26 -2.45 -5.36 -8.94
N SER A 27 -2.87 -6.62 -8.88
CA SER A 27 -3.94 -7.07 -7.97
C SER A 27 -3.50 -7.03 -6.51
N ASP A 28 -2.27 -7.43 -6.21
CA ASP A 28 -1.67 -7.36 -4.88
C ASP A 28 -1.53 -5.90 -4.43
N ALA A 29 -1.09 -5.00 -5.32
CA ALA A 29 -1.07 -3.57 -5.05
C ALA A 29 -2.48 -3.02 -4.75
N LEU A 30 -3.52 -3.42 -5.48
CA LEU A 30 -4.89 -3.03 -5.18
C LEU A 30 -5.36 -3.52 -3.80
N ALA A 31 -5.00 -4.74 -3.42
CA ALA A 31 -5.31 -5.26 -2.09
C ALA A 31 -4.64 -4.43 -0.98
N VAL A 32 -3.39 -4.00 -1.19
CA VAL A 32 -2.71 -3.07 -0.29
C VAL A 32 -3.39 -1.71 -0.24
N GLU A 33 -3.83 -1.15 -1.37
CA GLU A 33 -4.58 0.11 -1.39
C GLU A 33 -5.88 0.03 -0.57
N HIS A 34 -6.63 -1.06 -0.67
CA HIS A 34 -7.83 -1.25 0.15
C HIS A 34 -7.50 -1.31 1.65
N ALA A 35 -6.45 -2.04 2.04
CA ALA A 35 -6.01 -2.13 3.42
C ALA A 35 -5.53 -0.78 3.96
N THR A 36 -4.78 -0.01 3.17
CA THR A 36 -4.28 1.31 3.52
C THR A 36 -5.41 2.33 3.70
N ILE A 37 -6.40 2.34 2.81
CA ILE A 37 -7.60 3.20 2.95
C ILE A 37 -8.36 2.88 4.25
N TYR A 38 -8.51 1.59 4.57
CA TYR A 38 -9.11 1.17 5.84
C TYR A 38 -8.29 1.65 7.04
N GLY A 39 -6.98 1.41 7.03
CA GLY A 39 -6.08 1.81 8.11
C GLY A 39 -6.03 3.32 8.32
N TYR A 40 -6.11 4.13 7.27
CA TYR A 40 -6.22 5.58 7.39
C TYR A 40 -7.49 6.06 8.10
N GLY A 41 -8.56 5.25 8.14
CA GLY A 41 -9.71 5.51 9.00
C GLY A 41 -9.35 5.50 10.49
N ILE A 42 -8.51 4.54 10.91
CA ILE A 42 -7.98 4.45 12.27
C ILE A 42 -6.98 5.58 12.54
N VAL A 43 -6.10 5.86 11.58
CA VAL A 43 -5.14 6.99 11.67
C VAL A 43 -5.90 8.29 11.88
N SER A 44 -6.95 8.55 11.10
CA SER A 44 -7.80 9.73 11.23
C SER A 44 -8.43 9.84 12.61
N ALA A 45 -8.98 8.75 13.15
CA ALA A 45 -9.64 8.73 14.44
C ALA A 45 -8.72 9.03 15.64
N LEU A 46 -7.44 8.67 15.54
CA LEU A 46 -6.46 8.81 16.62
C LEU A 46 -5.51 9.99 16.45
N SER A 47 -5.51 10.64 15.29
CA SER A 47 -4.59 11.74 14.98
C SER A 47 -5.07 13.07 15.59
N PRO A 48 -4.13 13.94 16.01
CA PRO A 48 -4.48 15.29 16.44
C PRO A 48 -4.93 16.15 15.24
N PRO A 49 -5.74 17.21 15.46
CA PRO A 49 -6.22 18.06 14.37
C PRO A 49 -5.13 18.70 13.52
N SER A 50 -3.91 18.87 14.06
CA SER A 50 -2.77 19.48 13.36
C SER A 50 -2.27 18.68 12.15
N VAL A 51 -2.64 17.41 12.01
CA VAL A 51 -2.27 16.57 10.86
C VAL A 51 -3.47 16.17 9.99
N ASN A 52 -4.64 16.77 10.20
CA ASN A 52 -5.84 16.44 9.44
C ASN A 52 -5.65 16.62 7.92
N ASP A 53 -4.99 17.69 7.50
CA ASP A 53 -4.74 17.93 6.07
C ASP A 53 -3.88 16.81 5.45
N LEU A 54 -2.91 16.28 6.20
CA LEU A 54 -2.08 15.15 5.76
C LEU A 54 -2.92 13.86 5.61
N VAL A 55 -3.81 13.60 6.57
CA VAL A 55 -4.72 12.44 6.52
C VAL A 55 -5.69 12.54 5.34
N VAL A 56 -6.27 13.73 5.10
CA VAL A 56 -7.19 13.97 3.98
C VAL A 56 -6.48 13.81 2.65
N GLU A 57 -5.27 14.38 2.52
CA GLU A 57 -4.45 14.23 1.32
C GLU A 57 -4.15 12.76 1.01
N ALA A 58 -3.70 12.00 2.02
CA ALA A 58 -3.41 10.58 1.84
C ALA A 58 -4.66 9.77 1.44
N LEU A 59 -5.80 9.97 2.14
CA LEU A 59 -7.04 9.28 1.80
C LEU A 59 -7.51 9.57 0.37
N ASN A 60 -7.42 10.83 -0.07
CA ASN A 60 -7.79 11.20 -1.44
C ASN A 60 -6.86 10.55 -2.46
N GLN A 61 -5.55 10.58 -2.21
CA GLN A 61 -4.55 9.97 -3.08
C GLN A 61 -4.76 8.46 -3.23
N HIS A 62 -4.95 7.74 -2.11
CA HIS A 62 -5.19 6.29 -2.14
C HIS A 62 -6.52 5.92 -2.81
N ARG A 63 -7.60 6.67 -2.54
CA ARG A 63 -8.91 6.41 -3.17
C ARG A 63 -8.85 6.60 -4.68
N GLN A 64 -8.24 7.69 -5.13
CA GLN A 64 -8.04 7.93 -6.56
C GLN A 64 -7.24 6.79 -7.20
N ARG A 65 -6.10 6.43 -6.58
CA ARG A 65 -5.23 5.36 -7.08
C ARG A 65 -5.95 4.00 -7.12
N ARG A 66 -6.71 3.66 -6.09
CA ARG A 66 -7.54 2.45 -6.06
C ARG A 66 -8.52 2.41 -7.23
N ASP A 67 -9.23 3.52 -7.47
CA ASP A 67 -10.25 3.60 -8.51
C ASP A 67 -9.62 3.49 -9.92
N ASP A 68 -8.46 4.12 -10.11
CA ASP A 68 -7.67 4.00 -11.35
C ASP A 68 -7.22 2.55 -11.59
N VAL A 69 -6.75 1.86 -10.55
CA VAL A 69 -6.31 0.45 -10.65
C VAL A 69 -7.46 -0.49 -10.93
N ILE A 70 -8.63 -0.26 -10.34
CA ILE A 70 -9.85 -1.00 -10.66
C ILE A 70 -10.18 -0.84 -12.15
N ALA A 71 -10.07 0.37 -12.70
CA ALA A 71 -10.27 0.63 -14.11
C ALA A 71 -9.21 -0.07 -14.99
N MET A 72 -7.93 -0.06 -14.59
CA MET A 72 -6.85 -0.77 -15.28
C MET A 72 -7.10 -2.29 -15.32
N LEU A 73 -7.48 -2.91 -14.20
CA LEU A 73 -7.80 -4.34 -14.14
C LEU A 73 -9.04 -4.67 -14.99
N ALA A 74 -10.07 -3.82 -14.95
CA ALA A 74 -11.26 -3.97 -15.79
C ALA A 74 -10.91 -3.91 -17.30
N ALA A 75 -10.04 -2.97 -17.72
CA ALA A 75 -9.55 -2.88 -19.10
C ALA A 75 -8.78 -4.14 -19.52
N ARG A 76 -8.09 -4.80 -18.58
CA ARG A 76 -7.41 -6.09 -18.76
C ARG A 76 -8.36 -7.29 -18.70
N LYS A 77 -9.67 -7.07 -18.47
CA LYS A 77 -10.71 -8.11 -18.24
C LYS A 77 -10.41 -9.00 -17.03
N VAL A 78 -9.76 -8.44 -16.01
CA VAL A 78 -9.44 -9.09 -14.75
C VAL A 78 -10.42 -8.61 -13.69
N THR A 79 -11.00 -9.52 -12.93
CA THR A 79 -11.86 -9.16 -11.79
C THR A 79 -10.99 -8.58 -10.68
N ALA A 80 -11.20 -7.30 -10.38
CA ALA A 80 -10.46 -6.61 -9.33
C ALA A 80 -10.76 -7.19 -7.94
N PRO A 81 -9.74 -7.41 -7.09
CA PRO A 81 -9.94 -7.68 -5.67
C PRO A 81 -10.86 -6.65 -5.01
N VAL A 82 -11.86 -7.13 -4.28
CA VAL A 82 -12.78 -6.31 -3.50
C VAL A 82 -12.24 -6.10 -2.08
N ALA A 83 -12.58 -4.97 -1.47
CA ALA A 83 -12.22 -4.72 -0.08
C ALA A 83 -12.86 -5.74 0.87
N ALA A 84 -12.11 -6.22 1.86
CA ALA A 84 -12.65 -7.00 2.96
C ALA A 84 -13.52 -6.13 3.89
N GLY A 85 -14.40 -6.77 4.68
CA GLY A 85 -15.22 -6.07 5.69
C GLY A 85 -14.41 -5.52 6.88
N GLY A 86 -13.15 -5.94 7.04
CA GLY A 86 -12.20 -5.45 8.03
C GLY A 86 -10.81 -6.03 7.77
N TYR A 87 -9.79 -5.36 8.31
CA TYR A 87 -8.38 -5.78 8.19
C TYR A 87 -7.73 -5.85 9.57
N GLN A 88 -6.88 -6.86 9.75
CA GLN A 88 -5.99 -6.92 10.90
C GLN A 88 -4.88 -5.88 10.74
N LEU A 89 -4.72 -5.01 11.75
CA LEU A 89 -3.64 -4.03 11.76
C LEU A 89 -2.30 -4.72 12.08
N PRO A 90 -1.19 -4.22 11.52
CA PRO A 90 0.14 -4.79 11.73
C PRO A 90 0.69 -4.61 13.16
N SER A 91 0.06 -3.75 13.96
CA SER A 91 0.40 -3.50 15.36
C SER A 91 -0.83 -2.97 16.10
N ASP A 92 -0.80 -3.04 17.43
CA ASP A 92 -1.79 -2.36 18.27
C ASP A 92 -1.65 -0.84 18.13
N VAL A 93 -2.78 -0.13 18.05
CA VAL A 93 -2.81 1.32 17.84
C VAL A 93 -3.74 1.96 18.86
N GLY A 94 -3.16 2.63 19.86
CA GLY A 94 -3.90 3.24 20.97
C GLY A 94 -3.60 4.72 21.19
N SER A 95 -2.68 5.31 20.43
CA SER A 95 -2.25 6.70 20.57
C SER A 95 -2.02 7.39 19.23
N ALA A 96 -1.96 8.72 19.25
CA ALA A 96 -1.58 9.51 18.08
C ALA A 96 -0.20 9.12 17.50
N ALA A 97 0.76 8.76 18.35
CA ALA A 97 2.07 8.31 17.91
C ALA A 97 1.99 6.93 17.26
N ASP A 98 1.16 6.02 17.77
CA ASP A 98 0.92 4.73 17.12
C ASP A 98 0.24 4.90 15.76
N ALA A 99 -0.71 5.83 15.66
CA ALA A 99 -1.38 6.14 14.40
C ALA A 99 -0.39 6.64 13.33
N ALA A 100 0.52 7.54 13.69
CA ALA A 100 1.55 8.01 12.77
C ALA A 100 2.55 6.90 12.40
N ARG A 101 2.88 5.98 13.32
CA ARG A 101 3.70 4.78 13.01
C ARG A 101 2.97 3.83 12.07
N LEU A 102 1.68 3.59 12.31
CA LEU A 102 0.83 2.78 11.44
C LEU A 102 0.81 3.39 10.02
N ALA A 103 0.59 4.70 9.91
CA ALA A 103 0.59 5.40 8.63
C ALA A 103 1.92 5.21 7.89
N ALA A 104 3.05 5.53 8.52
CA ALA A 104 4.37 5.33 7.92
C ALA A 104 4.61 3.87 7.49
N ARG A 105 4.15 2.89 8.27
CA ARG A 105 4.25 1.47 7.92
C ARG A 105 3.42 1.11 6.68
N MET A 106 2.16 1.51 6.63
CA MET A 106 1.28 1.23 5.49
C MET A 106 1.81 1.85 4.20
N GLU A 107 2.38 3.05 4.28
CA GLU A 107 2.99 3.72 3.13
C GLU A 107 4.25 3.00 2.63
N ASN A 108 5.06 2.43 3.53
CA ASN A 108 6.20 1.60 3.16
C ASN A 108 5.79 0.25 2.55
N ASP A 109 4.72 -0.36 3.06
CA ASP A 109 4.13 -1.57 2.50
C ASP A 109 3.56 -1.28 1.09
N GLY A 110 2.88 -0.13 0.92
CA GLY A 110 2.43 0.38 -0.37
C GLY A 110 3.58 0.61 -1.36
N ALA A 111 4.64 1.29 -0.94
CA ALA A 111 5.84 1.46 -1.76
C ALA A 111 6.43 0.11 -2.19
N THR A 112 6.38 -0.91 -1.34
CA THR A 112 6.86 -2.25 -1.70
C THR A 112 5.97 -2.92 -2.74
N ALA A 113 4.65 -2.85 -2.60
CA ALA A 113 3.74 -3.36 -3.60
C ALA A 113 3.89 -2.67 -4.96
N TRP A 114 4.01 -1.33 -4.95
CA TRP A 114 4.18 -0.56 -6.19
C TRP A 114 5.51 -0.83 -6.90
N ARG A 115 6.57 -1.15 -6.16
CA ARG A 115 7.84 -1.59 -6.76
C ARG A 115 7.69 -2.91 -7.52
N ALA A 116 6.96 -3.87 -6.95
CA ALA A 116 6.68 -5.14 -7.65
C ALA A 116 5.90 -4.91 -8.95
N VAL A 117 4.98 -3.93 -8.98
CA VAL A 117 4.30 -3.54 -10.23
C VAL A 117 5.29 -2.93 -11.22
N VAL A 118 6.21 -2.06 -10.79
CA VAL A 118 7.26 -1.51 -11.67
C VAL A 118 8.12 -2.63 -12.28
N GLU A 119 8.47 -3.66 -11.50
CA GLU A 119 9.28 -4.79 -11.94
C GLU A 119 8.56 -5.69 -12.95
N HIS A 120 7.24 -5.87 -12.81
CA HIS A 120 6.48 -6.83 -13.60
C HIS A 120 5.61 -6.22 -14.72
N ALA A 121 5.34 -4.92 -14.70
CA ALA A 121 4.46 -4.29 -15.68
C ALA A 121 5.04 -4.38 -17.10
N GLU A 122 4.23 -4.87 -18.05
CA GLU A 122 4.66 -5.09 -19.44
C GLU A 122 4.74 -3.78 -20.24
N THR A 123 3.85 -2.82 -19.94
CA THR A 123 3.76 -1.55 -20.67
C THR A 123 4.53 -0.43 -19.98
N ALA A 124 5.00 0.55 -20.77
CA ALA A 124 5.68 1.72 -20.21
C ALA A 124 4.73 2.61 -19.40
N ASP A 125 3.48 2.72 -19.83
CA ASP A 125 2.46 3.53 -19.16
C ASP A 125 2.13 2.96 -17.77
N ASP A 126 1.96 1.64 -17.65
CA ASP A 126 1.70 0.99 -16.36
C ASP A 126 2.90 1.09 -15.43
N ARG A 127 4.13 0.95 -15.96
CA ARG A 127 5.37 1.19 -15.17
C ARG A 127 5.45 2.65 -14.70
N ALA A 128 5.09 3.62 -15.55
CA ALA A 128 5.09 5.04 -15.19
C ALA A 128 4.06 5.33 -14.09
N PHE A 129 2.85 4.79 -14.21
CA PHE A 129 1.82 4.86 -13.17
C PHE A 129 2.33 4.26 -11.85
N ALA A 130 2.88 3.05 -11.88
CA ALA A 130 3.39 2.36 -10.71
C ALA A 130 4.56 3.10 -10.04
N SER A 131 5.49 3.66 -10.82
CA SER A 131 6.60 4.45 -10.28
C SER A 131 6.14 5.76 -9.61
N THR A 132 5.07 6.36 -10.13
CA THR A 132 4.43 7.53 -9.51
C THR A 132 3.80 7.14 -8.17
N ALA A 133 3.03 6.04 -8.14
CA ALA A 133 2.42 5.52 -6.93
C ALA A 133 3.45 5.11 -5.85
N LEU A 134 4.54 4.47 -6.27
CA LEU A 134 5.71 4.15 -5.46
C LEU A 134 6.28 5.42 -4.81
N THR A 135 6.54 6.45 -5.61
CA THR A 135 7.14 7.71 -5.16
C THR A 135 6.23 8.44 -4.18
N GLN A 136 4.94 8.53 -4.50
CA GLN A 136 3.94 9.14 -3.63
C GLN A 136 3.88 8.46 -2.26
N SER A 137 3.85 7.11 -2.24
CA SER A 137 3.83 6.34 -1.00
C SER A 137 5.10 6.57 -0.18
N ALA A 138 6.28 6.57 -0.82
CA ALA A 138 7.55 6.85 -0.14
C ALA A 138 7.61 8.29 0.45
N VAL A 139 7.10 9.28 -0.28
CA VAL A 139 7.00 10.67 0.22
C VAL A 139 6.04 10.76 1.40
N MET A 140 4.90 10.07 1.34
CA MET A 140 3.92 10.06 2.43
C MET A 140 4.48 9.40 3.69
N ALA A 141 5.20 8.27 3.55
CA ALA A 141 5.93 7.64 4.66
C ALA A 141 6.90 8.61 5.32
N ALA A 142 7.69 9.35 4.53
CA ALA A 142 8.64 10.34 5.02
C ALA A 142 7.96 11.49 5.78
N ARG A 143 6.79 11.95 5.32
CA ARG A 143 6.00 12.98 5.99
C ARG A 143 5.47 12.50 7.34
N TRP A 144 5.02 11.26 7.43
CA TRP A 144 4.62 10.66 8.71
C TRP A 144 5.79 10.44 9.67
N ASN A 145 6.97 10.05 9.17
CA ASN A 145 8.17 9.99 9.99
C ASN A 145 8.58 11.37 10.53
N LYS A 146 8.39 12.44 9.74
CA LYS A 146 8.59 13.81 10.21
C LYS A 146 7.59 14.18 11.32
N VAL A 147 6.33 13.77 11.22
CA VAL A 147 5.33 13.95 12.31
C VAL A 147 5.77 13.24 13.58
N LEU A 148 6.37 12.05 13.47
CA LEU A 148 6.91 11.28 14.60
C LEU A 148 8.19 11.87 15.21
N GLY A 149 8.87 12.80 14.53
CA GLY A 149 10.23 13.20 14.87
C GLY A 149 11.24 12.05 14.74
N ALA A 150 10.95 11.04 13.92
CA ALA A 150 11.79 9.87 13.74
C ALA A 150 13.03 10.19 12.87
N TRP A 151 14.15 9.51 13.16
CA TRP A 151 15.38 9.61 12.38
C TRP A 151 15.92 8.20 12.02
N PRO A 152 16.34 7.94 10.77
CA PRO A 152 16.24 8.83 9.61
C PRO A 152 14.80 9.02 9.14
N ILE A 153 14.48 10.20 8.60
CA ILE A 153 13.11 10.54 8.13
C ILE A 153 12.71 9.68 6.92
N THR A 154 13.68 9.30 6.09
CA THR A 154 13.50 8.40 4.94
C THR A 154 14.30 7.13 5.16
N ALA A 155 13.71 5.97 4.86
CA ALA A 155 14.48 4.76 4.65
C ALA A 155 15.25 4.86 3.32
N SER A 156 16.41 4.21 3.21
CA SER A 156 17.11 4.09 1.94
C SER A 156 16.20 3.42 0.91
N PHE A 157 16.22 3.93 -0.33
CA PHE A 157 15.55 3.25 -1.42
C PHE A 157 16.15 1.85 -1.59
N PRO A 158 15.34 0.78 -1.77
CA PRO A 158 15.90 -0.55 -1.96
C PRO A 158 16.87 -0.57 -3.15
N GLY A 159 18.09 -1.05 -2.91
CA GLY A 159 19.22 -0.95 -3.85
C GLY A 159 20.24 0.15 -3.51
N GLY A 160 19.95 1.02 -2.54
CA GLY A 160 20.90 1.97 -1.96
C GLY A 160 21.66 1.38 -0.78
N ASN A 161 22.66 0.56 -1.10
CA ASN A 161 23.83 0.15 -0.30
C ASN A 161 23.58 -0.59 1.05
N GLU A 162 24.09 -1.84 1.11
CA GLU A 162 24.84 -2.33 2.28
C GLU A 162 26.08 -1.45 2.56
#